data_AF-A0A8W8MTE8-F1
#
_entry.id   AF-A0A8W8MTE8-F1
#
_cell.length_a   1.000
_cell.length_b   1.000
_cell.length_c   1.000
_cell.angle_alpha   90.00
_cell.angle_beta   90.00
_cell.angle_gamma   90.00
#
_symmetry.space_group_name_H-M   'P 1'
#
loop_
_entity.id
_entity.type
_entity.pdbx_description
1 polymer ?
#
loop_
_entity_poly.entity_id
_entity_poly.type
_entity_poly.pdbx_seq_one_letter_code
_entity_poly.pdbx_strand_id
1 'polypeptide(L)'
;MAVAIVFSLVLVLVSRIDAACNLDGVSYSVGDTWVADDGCNLCTCYAHGLHCTTGDCTFPHRCNYHGRIYLEGDRFISHDGCNHCMCTLHGTACTEIACSDITTTPPPSAVGKRQMTTSHVEQHGGCHYNGVQYWAGDSFRSTDGCNTCYCSAHGGAMCTEMFCQNMLLCHYNGTDHKPGSSYPSTDGCNTCTCSESGFTSCTEKACMRGCTYNGHTHMMGEKFNSVDGCNTCHCQTDGTYTCTTEACMPKVCDYNGKMFQVGEGFPADDGCNRCFCAAGGVVACTKMYCPPVTAPPQ
;
A
#
# COMPACT_ATOMS: atom_id res chain seq x y z
N MET A 1 -70.85 13.52 -64.67
CA MET A 1 -71.11 12.33 -63.83
C MET A 1 -70.06 11.29 -64.14
N ALA A 2 -69.21 10.97 -63.17
CA ALA A 2 -68.62 9.66 -62.91
C ALA A 2 -67.51 9.85 -61.87
N VAL A 3 -67.70 9.22 -60.73
CA VAL A 3 -67.05 9.45 -59.45
C VAL A 3 -65.65 8.84 -59.47
N ALA A 4 -64.63 9.65 -59.17
CA ALA A 4 -63.29 9.16 -58.91
C ALA A 4 -63.28 8.50 -57.51
N ILE A 5 -63.25 7.17 -57.49
CA ILE A 5 -63.10 6.38 -56.27
C ILE A 5 -61.63 6.46 -55.86
N VAL A 6 -61.34 7.30 -54.87
CA VAL A 6 -60.04 7.32 -54.19
C VAL A 6 -60.01 6.08 -53.28
N PHE A 7 -59.33 5.02 -53.74
CA PHE A 7 -58.92 3.92 -52.86
C PHE A 7 -57.83 4.45 -51.93
N SER A 8 -58.23 4.90 -50.74
CA SER A 8 -57.31 5.17 -49.65
C SER A 8 -56.69 3.85 -49.19
N LEU A 9 -55.52 3.53 -49.73
CA LEU A 9 -54.61 2.56 -49.13
C LEU A 9 -54.12 3.18 -47.82
N VAL A 10 -54.83 2.91 -46.72
CA VAL A 10 -54.27 3.10 -45.38
C VAL A 10 -53.22 2.02 -45.22
N LEU A 11 -52.00 2.32 -45.67
CA LEU A 11 -50.80 1.70 -45.13
C LEU A 11 -50.81 2.06 -43.65
N VAL A 12 -51.33 1.14 -42.83
CA VAL A 12 -51.03 1.12 -41.41
C VAL A 12 -49.52 0.91 -41.35
N LEU A 13 -48.79 2.01 -41.26
CA LEU A 13 -47.47 2.02 -40.65
C LEU A 13 -47.71 1.46 -39.25
N VAL A 14 -47.57 0.15 -39.11
CA VAL A 14 -47.14 -0.42 -37.84
C VAL A 14 -45.74 0.15 -37.68
N SER A 15 -45.65 1.38 -37.16
CA SER A 15 -44.49 1.82 -36.43
C SER A 15 -44.36 0.75 -35.36
N ARG A 16 -43.49 -0.24 -35.60
CA ARG A 16 -42.99 -1.09 -34.56
C ARG A 16 -42.43 -0.09 -33.56
N ILE A 17 -43.16 0.11 -32.47
CA ILE A 17 -42.56 0.66 -31.27
C ILE A 17 -41.66 -0.48 -30.84
N ASP A 18 -40.46 -0.53 -31.41
CA ASP A 18 -39.40 -1.35 -30.85
C ASP A 18 -39.30 -0.84 -29.43
N ALA A 19 -39.73 -1.67 -28.48
CA ALA A 19 -39.63 -1.33 -27.07
C ALA A 19 -38.16 -1.02 -26.85
N ALA A 20 -37.88 0.25 -26.54
CA ALA A 20 -36.54 0.77 -26.45
C ALA A 20 -36.45 1.62 -25.19
N CYS A 21 -35.38 1.41 -24.44
CA CYS A 21 -35.06 2.22 -23.28
C CYS A 21 -34.24 3.42 -23.78
N ASN A 22 -34.55 4.63 -23.30
CA ASN A 22 -33.75 5.81 -23.59
C ASN A 22 -33.03 6.27 -22.32
N LEU A 23 -31.71 6.34 -22.37
CA LEU A 23 -30.86 6.88 -21.32
C LEU A 23 -29.93 7.92 -21.95
N ASP A 24 -30.00 9.16 -21.48
CA ASP A 24 -29.17 10.29 -21.92
C ASP A 24 -29.09 10.50 -23.44
N GLY A 25 -30.18 10.20 -24.15
CA GLY A 25 -30.28 10.38 -25.60
C GLY A 25 -29.83 9.17 -26.42
N VAL A 26 -29.38 8.09 -25.78
CA VAL A 26 -29.04 6.81 -26.41
C VAL A 26 -30.21 5.84 -26.28
N SER A 27 -30.62 5.23 -27.39
CA SER A 27 -31.68 4.21 -27.41
C SER A 27 -31.10 2.80 -27.38
N TYR A 28 -31.58 2.00 -26.42
CA TYR A 28 -31.23 0.60 -26.20
C TYR A 28 -32.42 -0.29 -26.54
N SER A 29 -32.18 -1.40 -27.23
CA SER A 29 -33.20 -2.40 -27.54
C SER A 29 -33.51 -3.27 -26.31
N VAL A 30 -34.73 -3.77 -26.20
CA VAL A 30 -35.06 -4.76 -25.15
C VAL A 30 -34.14 -5.98 -25.23
N GLY A 31 -33.49 -6.30 -24.11
CA GLY A 31 -32.47 -7.34 -23.98
C GLY A 31 -31.04 -6.79 -23.92
N ASP A 32 -30.82 -5.54 -24.32
CA ASP A 32 -29.50 -4.91 -24.21
C ASP A 32 -29.07 -4.79 -22.76
N THR A 33 -27.78 -5.07 -22.53
CA THR A 33 -27.15 -4.99 -21.21
C THR A 33 -25.85 -4.21 -21.32
N TRP A 34 -25.65 -3.19 -20.49
CA TRP A 34 -24.47 -2.33 -20.51
C TRP A 34 -24.06 -1.91 -19.09
N VAL A 35 -22.82 -1.45 -18.94
CA VAL A 35 -22.32 -0.89 -17.68
C VAL A 35 -22.68 0.60 -17.66
N ALA A 36 -23.26 1.07 -16.56
CA ALA A 36 -23.63 2.46 -16.34
C ALA A 36 -22.39 3.37 -16.29
N ASP A 37 -22.60 4.68 -16.41
CA ASP A 37 -21.53 5.69 -16.41
C ASP A 37 -20.71 5.72 -15.10
N ASP A 38 -21.25 5.14 -14.03
CA ASP A 38 -20.53 4.92 -12.77
C ASP A 38 -19.48 3.79 -12.83
N GLY A 39 -19.38 3.07 -13.96
CA GLY A 39 -18.35 2.07 -14.22
C GLY A 39 -18.49 0.76 -13.43
N CYS A 40 -19.62 0.54 -12.74
CA CYS A 40 -19.81 -0.69 -11.97
C CYS A 40 -21.24 -1.26 -12.03
N ASN A 41 -22.26 -0.42 -12.17
CA ASN A 41 -23.63 -0.88 -12.18
C ASN A 41 -24.04 -1.41 -13.55
N LEU A 42 -24.73 -2.55 -13.57
CA LEU A 42 -25.19 -3.18 -14.81
C LEU A 42 -26.62 -2.76 -15.08
N CYS A 43 -26.84 -2.11 -16.21
CA CYS A 43 -28.15 -1.73 -16.72
C CYS A 43 -28.63 -2.75 -17.75
N THR A 44 -29.91 -3.09 -17.69
CA THR A 44 -30.60 -3.93 -18.67
C THR A 44 -31.86 -3.23 -19.15
N CYS A 45 -32.10 -3.25 -20.45
CA CYS A 45 -33.35 -2.78 -21.02
C CYS A 45 -34.39 -3.91 -21.06
N TYR A 46 -35.46 -3.79 -20.29
CA TYR A 46 -36.59 -4.71 -20.34
C TYR A 46 -37.76 -4.11 -21.12
N ALA A 47 -38.69 -4.96 -21.57
CA ALA A 47 -39.91 -4.51 -22.25
C ALA A 47 -40.77 -3.55 -21.41
N HIS A 48 -40.55 -3.52 -20.09
CA HIS A 48 -41.22 -2.66 -19.13
C HIS A 48 -40.34 -1.51 -18.60
N GLY A 49 -39.13 -1.31 -19.15
CA GLY A 49 -38.27 -0.18 -18.81
C GLY A 49 -36.82 -0.54 -18.50
N LEU A 50 -36.05 0.50 -18.19
CA LEU A 50 -34.63 0.41 -17.84
C LEU A 50 -34.47 0.03 -16.37
N HIS A 51 -33.61 -0.95 -16.11
CA HIS A 51 -33.31 -1.38 -14.75
C HIS A 51 -31.80 -1.51 -14.57
N CYS A 52 -31.23 -0.78 -13.62
CA CYS A 52 -29.82 -0.87 -13.27
C CYS A 52 -29.67 -1.48 -11.88
N THR A 53 -28.60 -2.25 -11.67
CA THR A 53 -28.22 -2.65 -10.31
C THR A 53 -27.84 -1.42 -9.50
N THR A 54 -28.08 -1.44 -8.20
CA THR A 54 -27.62 -0.40 -7.27
C THR A 54 -26.56 -1.02 -6.36
N GLY A 55 -25.30 -0.93 -6.78
CA GLY A 55 -24.13 -1.36 -6.03
C GLY A 55 -23.32 -0.18 -5.52
N ASP A 56 -22.70 -0.35 -4.35
CA ASP A 56 -21.63 0.55 -3.90
C ASP A 56 -20.39 0.26 -4.75
N CYS A 57 -20.04 1.19 -5.65
CA CYS A 57 -18.94 1.04 -6.62
C CYS A 57 -17.56 1.22 -5.97
N THR A 58 -17.40 0.78 -4.72
CA THR A 58 -16.17 0.98 -3.96
C THR A 58 -15.09 -0.06 -4.22
N PHE A 59 -15.35 -1.22 -4.86
CA PHE A 59 -14.33 -2.15 -5.42
C PHE A 59 -15.01 -3.39 -6.09
N PRO A 60 -14.40 -4.06 -7.10
CA PRO A 60 -13.49 -3.57 -8.14
C PRO A 60 -14.24 -3.12 -9.41
N HIS A 61 -13.75 -2.06 -10.06
CA HIS A 61 -14.35 -1.48 -11.27
C HIS A 61 -14.34 -2.48 -12.44
N ARG A 62 -15.36 -2.42 -13.30
CA ARG A 62 -15.56 -3.37 -14.40
C ARG A 62 -15.77 -2.65 -15.72
N CYS A 63 -14.99 -3.01 -16.73
CA CYS A 63 -15.18 -2.51 -18.08
C CYS A 63 -15.89 -3.54 -18.94
N ASN A 64 -16.91 -3.12 -19.68
CA ASN A 64 -17.49 -3.93 -20.75
C ASN A 64 -16.84 -3.54 -22.08
N TYR A 65 -16.23 -4.50 -22.77
CA TYR A 65 -15.70 -4.32 -24.11
C TYR A 65 -16.18 -5.45 -25.03
N HIS A 66 -17.01 -5.09 -26.02
CA HIS A 66 -17.68 -6.02 -26.95
C HIS A 66 -18.38 -7.21 -26.26
N GLY A 67 -19.08 -6.95 -25.14
CA GLY A 67 -19.85 -7.95 -24.41
C GLY A 67 -19.02 -8.85 -23.49
N ARG A 68 -17.70 -8.60 -23.38
CA ARG A 68 -16.83 -9.24 -22.38
C ARG A 68 -16.58 -8.27 -21.23
N ILE A 69 -16.60 -8.82 -20.01
CA ILE A 69 -16.34 -8.07 -18.78
C ILE A 69 -14.88 -8.23 -18.38
N TYR A 70 -14.21 -7.12 -18.16
CA TYR A 70 -12.83 -7.00 -17.69
C TYR A 70 -12.82 -6.31 -16.33
N LEU A 71 -11.96 -6.76 -15.42
CA LEU A 71 -11.72 -6.11 -14.14
C LEU A 71 -10.71 -4.97 -14.31
N GLU A 72 -10.79 -3.95 -13.44
CA GLU A 72 -9.80 -2.88 -13.39
C GLU A 72 -8.36 -3.44 -13.37
N GLY A 73 -7.52 -2.95 -14.27
CA GLY A 73 -6.15 -3.40 -14.47
C GLY A 73 -5.99 -4.54 -15.50
N ASP A 74 -7.08 -5.21 -15.91
CA ASP A 74 -7.01 -6.23 -16.96
C ASP A 74 -6.53 -5.63 -18.28
N ARG A 75 -5.62 -6.35 -18.93
CA ARG A 75 -5.06 -6.01 -20.24
C ARG A 75 -5.51 -7.03 -21.28
N PHE A 76 -5.98 -6.57 -22.43
CA PHE A 76 -6.52 -7.43 -23.48
C PHE A 76 -6.27 -6.84 -24.88
N ILE A 77 -6.41 -7.67 -25.90
CA ILE A 77 -6.34 -7.24 -27.30
C ILE A 77 -7.74 -6.87 -27.77
N SER A 78 -7.83 -5.71 -28.44
CA SER A 78 -9.02 -5.20 -29.12
C SER A 78 -9.58 -6.22 -30.12
N HIS A 79 -10.85 -6.08 -30.46
CA HIS A 79 -11.50 -6.95 -31.44
C HIS A 79 -10.87 -6.84 -32.84
N ASP A 80 -10.15 -5.76 -33.13
CA ASP A 80 -9.36 -5.55 -34.34
C ASP A 80 -8.07 -6.40 -34.38
N GLY A 81 -7.75 -7.09 -33.29
CA GLY A 81 -6.61 -8.00 -33.18
C GLY A 81 -5.25 -7.31 -33.05
N CYS A 82 -5.18 -5.98 -32.94
CA CYS A 82 -3.92 -5.25 -32.89
C CYS A 82 -3.86 -4.16 -31.81
N ASN A 83 -4.96 -3.46 -31.54
CA ASN A 83 -4.98 -2.46 -30.49
C ASN A 83 -4.92 -3.12 -29.12
N HIS A 84 -4.06 -2.60 -28.26
CA HIS A 84 -3.94 -3.07 -26.88
C HIS A 84 -4.84 -2.23 -25.98
N CYS A 85 -5.67 -2.89 -25.19
CA CYS A 85 -6.64 -2.26 -24.32
C CYS A 85 -6.36 -2.58 -22.84
N MET A 86 -6.77 -1.66 -21.97
CA MET A 86 -6.73 -1.82 -20.52
C MET A 86 -8.06 -1.35 -19.92
N CYS A 87 -8.56 -2.09 -18.94
CA CYS A 87 -9.67 -1.62 -18.12
C CYS A 87 -9.15 -0.66 -17.05
N THR A 88 -9.65 0.58 -17.05
CA THR A 88 -9.27 1.63 -16.10
C THR A 88 -10.46 2.05 -15.26
N LEU A 89 -10.20 2.86 -14.23
CA LEU A 89 -11.25 3.54 -13.44
C LEU A 89 -12.23 4.36 -14.30
N HIS A 90 -11.80 4.84 -15.46
CA HIS A 90 -12.59 5.65 -16.39
C HIS A 90 -13.13 4.84 -17.59
N GLY A 91 -13.08 3.51 -17.52
CA GLY A 91 -13.52 2.61 -18.59
C GLY A 91 -12.38 2.03 -19.43
N THR A 92 -12.72 1.43 -20.58
CA THR A 92 -11.76 0.80 -21.48
C THR A 92 -10.95 1.86 -22.22
N ALA A 93 -9.63 1.83 -22.06
CA ALA A 93 -8.70 2.63 -22.86
C ALA A 93 -7.92 1.71 -23.80
N CYS A 94 -7.93 2.00 -25.10
CA CYS A 94 -7.19 1.25 -26.11
C CYS A 94 -6.18 2.16 -26.83
N THR A 95 -5.11 1.57 -27.35
CA THR A 95 -4.23 2.26 -28.30
C THR A 95 -4.98 2.60 -29.60
N GLU A 96 -4.52 3.61 -30.33
CA GLU A 96 -5.06 3.99 -31.65
C GLU A 96 -4.09 3.66 -32.78
N ILE A 97 -3.72 2.39 -32.88
CA ILE A 97 -2.88 1.86 -33.94
C ILE A 97 -3.76 1.61 -35.17
N ALA A 98 -3.31 2.11 -36.33
CA ALA A 98 -3.94 1.80 -37.62
C ALA A 98 -3.65 0.35 -38.02
N CYS A 99 -4.52 -0.58 -37.61
CA CYS A 99 -4.30 -2.03 -37.75
C CYS A 99 -4.35 -2.56 -39.20
N SER A 100 -4.74 -1.73 -40.17
CA SER A 100 -4.84 -2.08 -41.60
C SER A 100 -3.49 -2.48 -42.22
N ASP A 101 -2.37 -2.03 -41.65
CA ASP A 101 -1.03 -2.25 -42.20
C ASP A 101 -0.36 -3.56 -41.72
N ILE A 102 -0.97 -4.28 -40.78
CA ILE A 102 -0.41 -5.51 -40.20
C ILE A 102 -0.82 -6.76 -41.03
N THR A 103 -1.93 -6.70 -41.76
CA THR A 103 -2.47 -7.86 -42.49
C THR A 103 -1.73 -8.18 -43.80
N THR A 104 -0.83 -7.31 -44.25
CA THR A 104 -0.05 -7.51 -45.50
C THR A 104 1.41 -7.90 -45.26
N THR A 105 1.87 -7.89 -44.01
CA THR A 105 3.25 -8.27 -43.67
C THR A 105 3.27 -9.64 -42.99
N PRO A 106 3.88 -10.68 -43.59
CA PRO A 106 4.01 -11.96 -42.92
C PRO A 106 4.87 -11.78 -41.65
N PRO A 107 4.60 -12.54 -40.57
CA PRO A 107 5.38 -12.44 -39.34
C PRO A 107 6.87 -12.65 -39.65
N PRO A 108 7.77 -11.77 -39.18
CA PRO A 108 9.18 -11.94 -39.44
C PRO A 108 9.67 -13.20 -38.74
N SER A 109 10.18 -14.15 -39.52
CA SER A 109 10.91 -15.28 -38.98
C SER A 109 12.09 -14.77 -38.16
N ALA A 110 12.38 -15.42 -37.02
CA ALA A 110 13.51 -15.07 -36.17
C ALA A 110 14.82 -15.08 -36.99
N VAL A 111 15.32 -13.89 -37.35
CA VAL A 111 16.60 -13.76 -38.05
C VAL A 111 17.69 -13.67 -36.98
N GLY A 112 18.40 -14.79 -36.82
CA GLY A 112 19.69 -14.80 -36.14
C GLY A 112 20.66 -13.81 -36.80
N LYS A 113 21.54 -13.23 -35.95
CA LYS A 113 22.59 -12.26 -36.32
C LYS A 113 23.22 -12.61 -37.68
N ARG A 114 22.99 -11.78 -38.70
CA ARG A 114 23.70 -11.92 -39.99
C ARG A 114 24.92 -11.00 -40.04
N GLN A 115 26.00 -11.58 -40.55
CA GLN A 115 27.28 -10.97 -40.83
C GLN A 115 27.21 -10.12 -42.11
N MET A 116 27.87 -8.95 -42.09
CA MET A 116 27.99 -8.02 -43.22
C MET A 116 28.49 -8.74 -44.48
N THR A 117 27.76 -8.59 -45.58
CA THR A 117 28.34 -8.68 -46.92
C THR A 117 27.97 -7.42 -47.69
N THR A 118 29.00 -6.80 -48.25
CA THR A 118 28.95 -5.54 -48.99
C THR A 118 28.31 -5.74 -50.36
N SER A 119 27.07 -5.29 -50.51
CA SER A 119 26.52 -4.86 -51.79
C SER A 119 25.80 -3.54 -51.59
N HIS A 120 26.23 -2.52 -52.32
CA HIS A 120 25.63 -1.19 -52.32
C HIS A 120 24.20 -1.28 -52.88
N VAL A 121 23.23 -1.41 -51.99
CA VAL A 121 21.88 -0.90 -52.20
C VAL A 121 21.80 0.32 -51.30
N GLU A 122 21.61 1.51 -51.89
CA GLU A 122 21.30 2.73 -51.13
C GLU A 122 19.96 2.53 -50.41
N GLN A 123 20.01 1.92 -49.23
CA GLN A 123 18.88 1.89 -48.31
C GLN A 123 18.81 3.25 -47.62
N HIS A 124 18.16 4.20 -48.29
CA HIS A 124 17.65 5.40 -47.63
C HIS A 124 16.47 5.01 -46.75
N GLY A 125 16.74 4.67 -45.50
CA GLY A 125 15.69 4.38 -44.53
C GLY A 125 16.23 3.84 -43.22
N GLY A 126 16.16 4.66 -42.18
CA GLY A 126 16.56 4.28 -40.83
C GLY A 126 16.17 5.38 -39.85
N CYS A 127 16.01 5.01 -38.59
CA CYS A 127 15.62 5.89 -37.51
C CYS A 127 16.78 6.10 -36.55
N HIS A 128 16.82 7.26 -35.91
CA HIS A 128 17.77 7.55 -34.86
C HIS A 128 17.04 7.56 -33.52
N TYR A 129 17.47 6.71 -32.60
CA TYR A 129 16.85 6.57 -31.28
C TYR A 129 17.93 6.61 -30.20
N ASN A 130 17.82 7.61 -29.32
CA ASN A 130 18.74 7.86 -28.20
C ASN A 130 20.25 7.76 -28.55
N GLY A 131 20.67 8.39 -29.66
CA GLY A 131 22.08 8.40 -30.06
C GLY A 131 22.53 7.20 -30.90
N VAL A 132 21.64 6.23 -31.16
CA VAL A 132 21.94 5.01 -31.92
C VAL A 132 21.14 5.00 -33.22
N GLN A 133 21.78 4.58 -34.31
CA GLN A 133 21.16 4.43 -35.62
C GLN A 133 20.65 3.01 -35.82
N TYR A 134 19.40 2.91 -36.26
CA TYR A 134 18.70 1.66 -36.57
C TYR A 134 18.22 1.67 -38.03
N TRP A 135 18.15 0.50 -38.63
CA TRP A 135 17.69 0.32 -40.01
C TRP A 135 16.17 0.18 -40.05
N ALA A 136 15.56 0.62 -41.15
CA ALA A 136 14.13 0.42 -41.37
C ALA A 136 13.76 -1.08 -41.24
N GLY A 137 12.77 -1.38 -40.41
CA GLY A 137 12.37 -2.76 -40.09
C GLY A 137 12.97 -3.32 -38.81
N ASP A 138 13.97 -2.65 -38.21
CA ASP A 138 14.56 -3.10 -36.94
C ASP A 138 13.54 -3.03 -35.81
N SER A 139 13.50 -4.09 -34.99
CA SER A 139 12.87 -4.07 -33.68
C SER A 139 13.94 -4.11 -32.60
N PHE A 140 13.86 -3.18 -31.65
CA PHE A 140 14.88 -3.01 -30.60
C PHE A 140 14.26 -2.60 -29.26
N ARG A 141 15.03 -2.75 -28.17
CA ARG A 141 14.55 -2.40 -26.82
C ARG A 141 14.70 -0.89 -26.57
N SER A 142 13.66 -0.26 -26.04
CA SER A 142 13.68 1.11 -25.53
C SER A 142 14.66 1.26 -24.37
N THR A 143 15.12 2.50 -24.13
CA THR A 143 16.03 2.82 -23.02
C THR A 143 15.38 2.71 -21.65
N ASP A 144 14.04 2.70 -21.58
CA ASP A 144 13.29 2.40 -20.36
C ASP A 144 13.35 0.89 -19.95
N GLY A 145 13.95 0.04 -20.80
CA GLY A 145 14.16 -1.37 -20.53
C GLY A 145 12.91 -2.25 -20.59
N CYS A 146 11.73 -1.68 -20.85
CA CYS A 146 10.46 -2.42 -20.92
C CYS A 146 9.77 -2.26 -22.27
N ASN A 147 9.77 -1.07 -22.87
CA ASN A 147 9.18 -0.84 -24.17
C ASN A 147 10.00 -1.44 -25.30
N THR A 148 9.30 -1.86 -26.35
CA THR A 148 9.91 -2.33 -27.58
C THR A 148 9.64 -1.28 -28.65
N CYS A 149 10.69 -0.88 -29.36
CA CYS A 149 10.63 0.08 -30.43
C CYS A 149 10.75 -0.61 -31.79
N TYR A 150 10.12 -0.01 -32.79
CA TYR A 150 10.20 -0.39 -34.18
C TYR A 150 10.67 0.79 -35.02
N CYS A 151 11.63 0.52 -35.90
CA CYS A 151 12.20 1.50 -36.78
C CYS A 151 11.41 1.59 -38.09
N SER A 152 10.65 2.66 -38.27
CA SER A 152 9.88 2.89 -39.49
C SER A 152 10.78 3.20 -40.69
N ALA A 153 10.35 2.78 -41.89
CA ALA A 153 10.98 3.15 -43.15
C ALA A 153 11.01 4.67 -43.40
N HIS A 154 10.15 5.43 -42.72
CA HIS A 154 10.10 6.89 -42.78
C HIS A 154 11.01 7.59 -41.74
N GLY A 155 11.81 6.84 -40.99
CA GLY A 155 12.84 7.37 -40.09
C GLY A 155 12.38 7.67 -38.65
N GLY A 156 11.15 7.34 -38.29
CA GLY A 156 10.65 7.42 -36.92
C GLY A 156 10.86 6.12 -36.14
N ALA A 157 11.32 6.22 -34.89
CA ALA A 157 11.29 5.12 -33.93
C ALA A 157 9.96 5.14 -33.18
N MET A 158 9.12 4.13 -33.39
CA MET A 158 7.82 3.99 -32.75
C MET A 158 7.94 2.96 -31.64
N CYS A 159 7.80 3.40 -30.39
CA CYS A 159 7.90 2.53 -29.23
C CYS A 159 6.51 2.19 -28.71
N THR A 160 6.34 0.98 -28.18
CA THR A 160 5.19 0.68 -27.32
C THR A 160 5.17 1.67 -26.16
N GLU A 161 3.99 2.03 -25.67
CA GLU A 161 3.83 2.83 -24.44
C GLU A 161 3.36 1.94 -23.28
N MET A 162 4.08 0.85 -23.05
CA MET A 162 3.89 0.05 -21.86
C MET A 162 4.36 0.84 -20.64
N PHE A 163 3.52 0.83 -19.61
CA PHE A 163 3.88 1.33 -18.30
C PHE A 163 5.01 0.45 -17.74
N CYS A 164 6.23 0.95 -17.80
CA CYS A 164 7.43 0.20 -17.46
C CYS A 164 7.51 0.00 -15.94
N GLN A 165 7.61 -1.25 -15.48
CA GLN A 165 7.62 -1.66 -14.06
C GLN A 165 8.66 -0.95 -13.16
N ASN A 166 9.68 -0.27 -13.72
CA ASN A 166 10.59 0.57 -12.92
C ASN A 166 9.90 1.79 -12.29
N MET A 167 8.69 2.15 -12.71
CA MET A 167 7.84 3.19 -12.09
C MET A 167 6.80 2.61 -11.10
N LEU A 168 6.88 1.32 -10.81
CA LEU A 168 5.95 0.58 -9.95
C LEU A 168 6.56 0.20 -8.60
N LEU A 169 7.69 0.84 -8.26
CA LEU A 169 8.30 0.71 -6.97
C LEU A 169 7.45 1.47 -5.95
N CYS A 170 7.15 0.83 -4.84
CA CYS A 170 6.55 1.50 -3.71
C CYS A 170 7.63 2.25 -2.95
N HIS A 171 7.62 3.58 -3.04
CA HIS A 171 8.51 4.40 -2.24
C HIS A 171 7.94 4.57 -0.82
N TYR A 172 8.55 3.90 0.15
CA TYR A 172 8.14 3.94 1.55
C TYR A 172 9.32 4.23 2.46
N ASN A 173 9.19 5.25 3.33
CA ASN A 173 10.21 5.67 4.29
C ASN A 173 11.63 5.85 3.67
N GLY A 174 11.69 6.43 2.46
CA GLY A 174 12.95 6.68 1.75
C GLY A 174 13.59 5.46 1.09
N THR A 175 12.87 4.34 1.01
CA THR A 175 13.33 3.10 0.35
C THR A 175 12.34 2.67 -0.73
N ASP A 176 12.86 2.18 -1.85
CA ASP A 176 12.05 1.63 -2.94
C ASP A 176 11.84 0.13 -2.77
N HIS A 177 10.58 -0.29 -2.82
CA HIS A 177 10.17 -1.69 -2.68
C HIS A 177 9.56 -2.21 -3.97
N LYS A 178 9.94 -3.44 -4.36
CA LYS A 178 9.43 -4.08 -5.58
C LYS A 178 7.97 -4.51 -5.42
N PRO A 179 7.18 -4.52 -6.50
CA PRO A 179 5.88 -5.19 -6.55
C PRO A 179 5.92 -6.59 -5.94
N GLY A 180 4.89 -6.92 -5.16
CA GLY A 180 4.74 -8.21 -4.47
C GLY A 180 5.58 -8.36 -3.19
N SER A 181 6.45 -7.40 -2.87
CA SER A 181 7.25 -7.46 -1.63
C SER A 181 6.48 -7.02 -0.39
N SER A 182 6.79 -7.63 0.76
CA SER A 182 6.31 -7.21 2.07
C SER A 182 7.48 -6.74 2.95
N TYR A 183 7.25 -5.68 3.74
CA TYR A 183 8.28 -5.00 4.55
C TYR A 183 7.66 -4.39 5.82
N PRO A 184 8.44 -4.16 6.89
CA PRO A 184 7.92 -3.60 8.14
C PRO A 184 7.53 -2.12 8.01
N SER A 185 6.42 -1.73 8.66
CA SER A 185 5.98 -0.35 8.81
C SER A 185 6.87 0.43 9.80
N THR A 186 6.89 1.75 9.67
CA THR A 186 7.60 2.67 10.59
C THR A 186 7.03 2.66 12.02
N ASP A 187 5.83 2.14 12.22
CA ASP A 187 5.23 1.98 13.55
C ASP A 187 5.76 0.78 14.34
N GLY A 188 6.59 -0.08 13.72
CA GLY A 188 7.27 -1.20 14.36
C GLY A 188 6.39 -2.43 14.63
N CYS A 189 5.12 -2.44 14.20
CA CYS A 189 4.24 -3.60 14.39
C CYS A 189 3.46 -4.01 13.13
N ASN A 190 3.18 -3.05 12.26
CA ASN A 190 2.46 -3.31 11.03
C ASN A 190 3.40 -3.78 9.93
N THR A 191 2.83 -4.48 8.97
CA THR A 191 3.53 -4.95 7.77
C THR A 191 2.89 -4.30 6.57
N CYS A 192 3.72 -3.68 5.74
CA CYS A 192 3.34 -3.10 4.47
C CYS A 192 3.62 -4.07 3.33
N THR A 193 2.82 -4.00 2.28
CA THR A 193 2.98 -4.77 1.06
C THR A 193 2.90 -3.82 -0.13
N CYS A 194 3.80 -4.00 -1.09
CA CYS A 194 3.75 -3.30 -2.35
C CYS A 194 2.89 -4.10 -3.34
N SER A 195 1.82 -3.51 -3.85
CA SER A 195 0.96 -4.15 -4.85
C SER A 195 1.66 -4.26 -6.21
N GLU A 196 1.12 -5.11 -7.07
CA GLU A 196 1.48 -5.17 -8.50
C GLU A 196 1.12 -3.90 -9.28
N SER A 197 0.49 -2.92 -8.63
CA SER A 197 0.17 -1.60 -9.18
C SER A 197 0.97 -0.46 -8.55
N GLY A 198 1.95 -0.77 -7.68
CA GLY A 198 2.84 0.23 -7.08
C GLY A 198 2.25 0.96 -5.89
N PHE A 199 1.16 0.44 -5.30
CA PHE A 199 0.55 0.99 -4.10
C PHE A 199 1.05 0.28 -2.85
N THR A 200 1.38 1.07 -1.82
CA THR A 200 1.70 0.54 -0.50
C THR A 200 0.41 0.39 0.30
N SER A 201 0.17 -0.80 0.83
CA SER A 201 -0.89 -1.06 1.81
C SER A 201 -0.28 -1.70 3.04
N CYS A 202 -0.60 -1.18 4.23
CA CYS A 202 -0.10 -1.71 5.49
C CYS A 202 -1.24 -2.31 6.31
N THR A 203 -0.94 -3.34 7.10
CA THR A 203 -1.89 -3.85 8.09
C THR A 203 -2.24 -2.73 9.08
N GLU A 204 -3.46 -2.74 9.61
CA GLU A 204 -3.92 -1.78 10.62
C GLU A 204 -4.07 -2.47 11.99
N LYS A 205 -2.99 -3.08 12.47
CA LYS A 205 -2.95 -3.56 13.85
C LYS A 205 -2.82 -2.35 14.77
N ALA A 206 -3.60 -2.36 15.84
CA ALA A 206 -3.33 -1.47 16.97
C ALA A 206 -1.96 -1.86 17.55
N CYS A 207 -0.91 -1.12 17.17
CA CYS A 207 0.41 -1.36 17.71
C CYS A 207 0.39 -1.13 19.21
N MET A 208 0.68 -2.18 19.97
CA MET A 208 1.00 -2.06 21.39
C MET A 208 2.32 -1.31 21.49
N ARG A 209 2.23 0.01 21.49
CA ARG A 209 3.36 0.86 21.79
C ARG A 209 3.65 0.73 23.29
N GLY A 210 4.90 0.94 23.63
CA GLY A 210 5.39 0.90 25.00
C GLY A 210 6.40 2.01 25.21
N CYS A 211 6.74 2.26 26.46
CA CYS A 211 7.79 3.18 26.86
C CYS A 211 9.02 2.38 27.29
N THR A 212 10.21 2.90 27.01
CA THR A 212 11.46 2.31 27.50
C THR A 212 11.90 3.07 28.74
N TYR A 213 12.04 2.36 29.86
CA TYR A 213 12.53 2.89 31.13
C TYR A 213 13.67 2.02 31.65
N ASN A 214 14.84 2.63 31.89
CA ASN A 214 16.05 1.93 32.35
C ASN A 214 16.39 0.66 31.55
N GLY A 215 16.19 0.69 30.23
CA GLY A 215 16.45 -0.45 29.33
C GLY A 215 15.36 -1.53 29.29
N HIS A 216 14.28 -1.39 30.07
CA HIS A 216 13.13 -2.28 30.05
C HIS A 216 11.95 -1.64 29.32
N THR A 217 11.24 -2.45 28.54
CA THR A 217 10.02 -2.01 27.83
C THR A 217 8.80 -2.27 28.71
N HIS A 218 8.01 -1.23 28.95
CA HIS A 218 6.74 -1.30 29.65
C HIS A 218 5.57 -1.06 28.69
N MET A 219 4.46 -1.75 28.92
CA MET A 219 3.27 -1.60 28.08
C MET A 219 2.56 -0.28 28.37
N MET A 220 1.89 0.28 27.37
CA MET A 220 1.02 1.43 27.58
C MET A 220 -0.02 1.21 28.68
N GLY A 221 -0.17 2.20 29.55
CA GLY A 221 -1.04 2.13 30.73
C GLY A 221 -0.46 1.35 31.90
N GLU A 222 0.70 0.70 31.74
CA GLU A 222 1.38 0.01 32.84
C GLU A 222 1.85 1.01 33.90
N LYS A 223 1.68 0.63 35.17
CA LYS A 223 2.33 1.25 36.32
C LYS A 223 3.43 0.33 36.83
N PHE A 224 4.63 0.88 37.02
CA PHE A 224 5.81 0.12 37.43
C PHE A 224 6.67 0.91 38.42
N ASN A 225 7.51 0.22 39.18
CA ASN A 225 8.38 0.86 40.17
C ASN A 225 9.58 1.54 39.49
N SER A 226 9.91 2.75 39.93
CA SER A 226 11.14 3.47 39.56
C SER A 226 12.37 2.74 40.10
N VAL A 227 13.53 2.97 39.50
CA VAL A 227 14.83 2.42 39.94
C VAL A 227 15.22 2.85 41.35
N ASP A 228 14.70 3.99 41.83
CA ASP A 228 14.88 4.43 43.22
C ASP A 228 14.10 3.56 44.24
N GLY A 229 13.19 2.72 43.75
CA GLY A 229 12.39 1.78 44.53
C GLY A 229 11.44 2.45 45.52
N CYS A 230 11.09 3.72 45.34
CA CYS A 230 10.06 4.41 46.13
C CYS A 230 9.04 5.12 45.23
N ASN A 231 9.46 5.61 44.06
CA ASN A 231 8.59 6.25 43.10
C ASN A 231 7.92 5.23 42.19
N THR A 232 6.74 5.60 41.68
CA THR A 232 5.99 4.81 40.70
C THR A 232 5.93 5.56 39.39
N CYS A 233 6.22 4.87 38.30
CA CYS A 233 6.15 5.37 36.93
C CYS A 233 4.90 4.84 36.24
N HIS A 234 4.41 5.61 35.27
CA HIS A 234 3.26 5.27 34.42
C HIS A 234 3.63 5.47 32.95
N CYS A 235 3.37 4.45 32.15
CA CYS A 235 3.64 4.44 30.72
C CYS A 235 2.51 5.13 29.94
N GLN A 236 2.82 6.23 29.26
CA GLN A 236 1.85 7.07 28.54
C GLN A 236 1.57 6.57 27.13
N THR A 237 0.45 7.03 26.56
CA THR A 237 -0.04 6.62 25.22
C THR A 237 0.79 7.15 24.06
N ASP A 238 1.69 8.10 24.30
CA ASP A 238 2.63 8.64 23.31
C ASP A 238 4.02 7.95 23.37
N GLY A 239 4.18 6.93 24.21
CA GLY A 239 5.46 6.23 24.41
C GLY A 239 6.39 6.89 25.43
N THR A 240 5.99 8.00 26.03
CA THR A 240 6.70 8.60 27.17
C THR A 240 6.31 7.93 28.49
N TYR A 241 6.99 8.29 29.57
CA TYR A 241 6.63 7.86 30.92
C TYR A 241 6.66 9.04 31.88
N THR A 242 5.83 8.97 32.92
CA THR A 242 5.80 9.94 34.02
C THR A 242 5.97 9.22 35.34
N CYS A 243 6.91 9.64 36.18
CA CYS A 243 7.11 9.08 37.51
C CYS A 243 6.67 10.06 38.59
N THR A 244 6.23 9.54 39.74
CA THR A 244 6.11 10.34 40.96
C THR A 244 7.49 10.89 41.34
N THR A 245 7.51 12.02 42.02
CA THR A 245 8.74 12.70 42.45
C THR A 245 8.74 12.87 43.97
N GLU A 246 8.45 11.79 44.68
CA GLU A 246 8.49 11.75 46.13
C GLU A 246 9.94 11.63 46.61
N ALA A 247 10.28 12.31 47.69
CA ALA A 247 11.57 12.15 48.34
C ALA A 247 11.67 10.74 48.95
N CYS A 248 12.55 9.89 48.42
CA CYS A 248 12.75 8.56 48.95
C CYS A 248 13.37 8.61 50.35
N MET A 249 12.68 8.00 51.33
CA MET A 249 13.26 7.81 52.66
C MET A 249 14.48 6.87 52.58
N PRO A 250 15.57 7.16 53.32
CA PRO A 250 16.69 6.24 53.44
C PRO A 250 16.23 4.85 53.89
N LYS A 251 16.67 3.82 53.17
CA LYS A 251 16.39 2.40 53.47
C LYS A 251 17.42 1.75 54.39
N VAL A 252 18.46 2.49 54.75
CA VAL A 252 19.54 2.07 55.62
C VAL A 252 19.83 3.15 56.65
N CYS A 253 20.30 2.75 57.82
CA CYS A 253 20.88 3.63 58.83
C CYS A 253 22.39 3.44 58.85
N ASP A 254 23.13 4.55 58.93
CA ASP A 254 24.56 4.54 59.26
C ASP A 254 24.71 4.67 60.78
N TYR A 255 25.38 3.70 61.40
CA TYR A 255 25.83 3.78 62.78
C TYR A 255 27.33 3.50 62.84
N ASN A 256 28.13 4.56 63.06
CA ASN A 256 29.59 4.52 63.14
C ASN A 256 30.26 3.85 61.92
N GLY A 257 29.75 4.12 60.71
CA GLY A 257 30.26 3.59 59.45
C GLY A 257 29.76 2.19 59.10
N LYS A 258 28.88 1.62 59.93
CA LYS A 258 28.19 0.35 59.64
C LYS A 258 26.78 0.63 59.15
N MET A 259 26.40 -0.03 58.06
CA MET A 259 25.08 0.10 57.45
C MET A 259 24.12 -0.97 58.00
N PHE A 260 23.00 -0.55 58.54
CA PHE A 260 21.94 -1.41 59.07
C PHE A 260 20.65 -1.21 58.26
N GLN A 261 19.92 -2.29 57.94
CA GLN A 261 18.66 -2.20 57.21
C GLN A 261 17.55 -1.63 58.11
N VAL A 262 16.59 -0.89 57.53
CA VAL A 262 15.41 -0.48 58.30
C VAL A 262 14.68 -1.69 58.89
N GLY A 263 14.37 -1.62 60.19
CA GLY A 263 13.81 -2.71 60.99
C GLY A 263 14.86 -3.59 61.68
N GLU A 264 16.13 -3.44 61.35
CA GLU A 264 17.21 -4.18 61.98
C GLU A 264 17.52 -3.67 63.39
N GLY A 265 17.68 -4.59 64.35
CA GLY A 265 18.12 -4.30 65.71
C GLY A 265 19.54 -4.80 65.95
N PHE A 266 20.43 -3.95 66.43
CA PHE A 266 21.86 -4.22 66.57
C PHE A 266 22.40 -3.74 67.94
N PRO A 267 23.47 -4.35 68.47
CA PRO A 267 24.08 -3.89 69.72
C PRO A 267 24.75 -2.51 69.53
N ALA A 268 24.65 -1.65 70.55
CA ALA A 268 25.39 -0.40 70.61
C ALA A 268 26.87 -0.65 70.96
N ASP A 269 27.74 0.31 70.62
CA ASP A 269 29.18 0.19 70.89
C ASP A 269 29.55 0.34 72.38
N ASP A 270 28.59 0.71 73.23
CA ASP A 270 28.75 0.77 74.69
C ASP A 270 28.64 -0.59 75.40
N GLY A 271 28.34 -1.66 74.65
CA GLY A 271 28.32 -3.04 75.15
C GLY A 271 27.12 -3.41 76.00
N CYS A 272 26.15 -2.51 76.24
CA CYS A 272 24.95 -2.83 77.03
C CYS A 272 23.64 -2.35 76.41
N ASN A 273 23.66 -1.29 75.60
CA ASN A 273 22.47 -0.79 74.93
C ASN A 273 22.22 -1.51 73.60
N ARG A 274 20.97 -1.46 73.15
CA ARG A 274 20.54 -1.99 71.86
C ARG A 274 19.97 -0.85 71.02
N CYS A 275 20.39 -0.79 69.77
CA CYS A 275 19.91 0.14 68.78
C CYS A 275 18.97 -0.55 67.79
N PHE A 276 18.14 0.24 67.12
CA PHE A 276 17.33 -0.20 66.02
C PHE A 276 17.36 0.85 64.91
N CYS A 277 17.36 0.39 63.67
CA CYS A 277 17.26 1.25 62.50
C CYS A 277 15.78 1.52 62.18
N ALA A 278 15.34 2.75 62.42
CA ALA A 278 13.99 3.21 62.12
C ALA A 278 13.82 3.63 60.67
N ALA A 279 12.57 3.72 60.21
CA ALA A 279 12.24 4.29 58.91
C ALA A 279 12.84 5.70 58.77
N GLY A 280 13.32 6.02 57.55
CA GLY A 280 13.99 7.30 57.30
C GLY A 280 15.47 7.33 57.63
N GLY A 281 16.09 6.19 57.97
CA GLY A 281 17.53 6.10 58.26
C GLY A 281 17.92 6.60 59.66
N VAL A 282 16.97 6.64 60.59
CA VAL A 282 17.20 7.13 61.95
C VAL A 282 17.58 5.98 62.89
N VAL A 283 18.72 6.11 63.55
CA VAL A 283 19.13 5.16 64.61
C VAL A 283 18.50 5.58 65.94
N ALA A 284 17.80 4.66 66.60
CA ALA A 284 17.31 4.86 67.95
C ALA A 284 17.83 3.77 68.88
N CYS A 285 18.42 4.15 70.01
CA CYS A 285 19.01 3.22 70.98
C CYS A 285 18.32 3.32 72.33
N THR A 286 18.30 2.20 73.07
CA THR A 286 17.98 2.22 74.50
C THR A 286 18.99 3.09 75.24
N LYS A 287 18.57 3.66 76.37
CA LYS A 287 19.42 4.47 77.24
C LYS A 287 19.46 3.89 78.65
N MET A 288 20.01 2.70 78.76
CA MET A 288 20.27 2.02 80.03
C MET A 288 21.67 2.40 80.54
N TYR A 289 21.82 2.41 81.86
CA TYR A 289 23.13 2.60 82.50
C TYR A 289 24.03 1.39 82.20
N CYS A 290 25.17 1.63 81.54
CA CYS A 290 26.17 0.59 81.31
C CYS A 290 27.19 0.57 82.46
N PRO A 291 27.36 -0.57 83.16
CA PRO A 291 28.40 -0.70 84.17
C PRO A 291 29.80 -0.58 83.53
N PRO A 292 30.80 -0.07 84.27
CA PRO A 292 32.16 0.06 83.76
C PRO A 292 32.71 -1.30 83.36
N VAL A 293 33.30 -1.35 82.17
CA VAL A 293 33.89 -2.57 81.61
C VAL A 293 35.06 -2.98 82.50
N THR A 294 34.89 -4.00 83.33
CA THR A 294 36.00 -4.53 84.13
C THR A 294 36.94 -5.27 83.19
N ALA A 295 38.17 -4.78 83.07
CA ALA A 295 39.21 -5.45 82.29
C ALA A 295 39.41 -6.90 82.80
N PRO A 296 39.65 -7.90 81.92
CA PRO A 296 39.91 -9.25 82.36
C PRO A 296 41.18 -9.29 83.23
N PRO A 297 41.24 -10.14 84.27
CA PRO A 297 42.48 -10.33 85.02
C PRO A 297 43.57 -10.86 84.08
N GLN A 298 44.75 -10.21 84.13
CA GLN A 298 45.96 -10.57 83.37
C GLN A 298 46.52 -11.93 83.79
#